data_AF-C3K9C8-F1
#
_entry.id   AF-C3K9C8-F1
#
_cell.length_a   1.000
_cell.length_b   1.000
_cell.length_c   1.000
_cell.angle_alpha   90.00
_cell.angle_beta   90.00
_cell.angle_gamma   90.00
#
_symmetry.space_group_name_H-M   'P 1'
#
loop_
_entity.id
_entity.type
_entity.pdbx_description
1 polymer ?
#
loop_
_entity_poly.entity_id
_entity_poly.type
_entity_poly.pdbx_seq_one_letter_code
_entity_poly.pdbx_strand_id
1 'polypeptide(L)'
;MKSKDKSSNYKPAVDRAKDLKLAIYAIQKGRARTGETKVTIAAVAREAGVSTALIHNHYPAIAEEIRLIQGRSSRAMRDVKHQDLIAERQKSKGYRHEIEELQAKLARLASINEVLLYENETLKAKVKERNVVELVSSTRMDKPGI
;
A
#
# COMPACT_ATOMS: atom_id res chain seq x y z
N MET A 1 -58.82 37.98 -26.40
CA MET A 1 -57.38 37.71 -26.20
C MET A 1 -57.26 36.56 -25.21
N LYS A 2 -56.73 35.39 -25.60
CA LYS A 2 -56.57 34.25 -24.68
C LYS A 2 -55.15 34.29 -24.10
N SER A 3 -55.02 34.46 -22.79
CA SER A 3 -53.75 34.32 -22.07
C SER A 3 -53.32 32.86 -22.13
N LYS A 4 -52.14 32.60 -22.72
CA LYS A 4 -51.47 31.30 -22.60
C LYS A 4 -50.89 31.22 -21.19
N ASP A 5 -51.57 30.52 -20.30
CA ASP A 5 -50.97 30.08 -19.03
C ASP A 5 -49.79 29.18 -19.37
N LYS A 6 -48.58 29.71 -19.26
CA LYS A 6 -47.36 28.92 -19.26
C LYS A 6 -47.35 28.13 -17.96
N SER A 7 -47.91 26.92 -17.97
CA SER A 7 -47.74 25.97 -16.88
C SER A 7 -46.24 25.82 -16.62
N SER A 8 -45.76 26.31 -15.46
CA SER A 8 -44.36 26.18 -15.09
C SER A 8 -44.06 24.69 -14.99
N ASN A 9 -43.15 24.22 -15.85
CA ASN A 9 -42.79 22.80 -15.98
C ASN A 9 -41.87 22.36 -14.82
N TYR A 10 -42.15 22.81 -13.60
CA TYR A 10 -41.33 22.64 -12.41
C TYR A 10 -41.91 21.54 -11.53
N LYS A 11 -41.10 20.49 -11.29
CA LYS A 11 -41.44 19.45 -10.31
C LYS A 11 -41.66 20.07 -8.92
N PRO A 12 -42.69 19.67 -8.16
CA PRO A 12 -42.88 20.09 -6.77
C PRO A 12 -41.61 19.88 -5.94
N ALA A 13 -41.38 20.76 -4.96
CA ALA A 13 -40.17 20.70 -4.11
C ALA A 13 -40.03 19.35 -3.38
N VAL A 14 -41.15 18.74 -2.99
CA VAL A 14 -41.20 17.43 -2.33
C VAL A 14 -40.66 16.33 -3.23
N ASP A 15 -41.06 16.31 -4.51
CA ASP A 15 -40.62 15.26 -5.44
C ASP A 15 -39.16 15.44 -5.83
N ARG A 16 -38.69 16.68 -5.93
CA ARG A 16 -37.27 16.96 -6.15
C ARG A 16 -36.41 16.57 -4.95
N ALA A 17 -36.89 16.76 -3.72
CA ALA A 17 -36.19 16.29 -2.53
C ALA A 17 -36.05 14.76 -2.52
N LYS A 18 -37.08 14.03 -2.99
CA LYS A 18 -37.01 12.57 -3.17
C LYS A 18 -35.99 12.19 -4.25
N ASP A 19 -36.00 12.87 -5.40
CA ASP A 19 -35.03 12.65 -6.48
C ASP A 19 -33.58 12.86 -5.99
N LEU A 20 -33.33 13.90 -5.18
CA LEU A 20 -32.01 14.16 -4.58
C LEU A 20 -31.57 13.06 -3.62
N LYS A 21 -32.48 12.56 -2.78
CA LYS A 21 -32.21 11.43 -1.89
C LYS A 21 -31.90 10.17 -2.68
N LEU A 22 -32.68 9.87 -3.72
CA LEU A 22 -32.43 8.73 -4.61
C LEU A 22 -31.06 8.84 -5.28
N ALA A 23 -30.67 10.02 -5.74
CA ALA A 23 -29.34 10.27 -6.30
C ALA A 23 -28.22 9.98 -5.29
N ILE A 24 -28.37 10.39 -4.02
CA ILE A 24 -27.42 10.06 -2.95
C ILE A 24 -27.28 8.54 -2.79
N TYR A 25 -28.41 7.83 -2.69
CA TYR A 25 -28.40 6.36 -2.56
C TYR A 25 -27.79 5.66 -3.78
N ALA A 26 -28.07 6.15 -4.99
CA ALA A 26 -27.51 5.60 -6.23
C ALA A 26 -25.97 5.72 -6.23
N ILE A 27 -25.42 6.88 -5.85
CA ILE A 27 -23.97 7.09 -5.76
C ILE A 27 -23.37 6.21 -4.66
N GLN A 28 -23.98 6.12 -3.49
CA GLN A 28 -23.49 5.24 -2.40
C GLN A 28 -23.43 3.77 -2.80
N LYS A 29 -24.37 3.31 -3.62
CA LYS A 29 -24.43 1.92 -4.11
C LYS A 29 -23.66 1.70 -5.42
N GLY A 30 -22.96 2.72 -5.93
CA GLY A 30 -22.19 2.63 -7.18
C GLY A 30 -23.06 2.45 -8.43
N ARG A 31 -24.34 2.81 -8.38
CA ARG A 31 -25.30 2.74 -9.49
C ARG A 31 -25.64 4.12 -10.06
N ALA A 32 -24.77 5.10 -9.84
CA ALA A 32 -24.93 6.44 -10.39
C ALA A 32 -24.85 6.39 -11.93
N ARG A 33 -25.76 7.10 -12.60
CA ARG A 33 -25.74 7.26 -14.06
C ARG A 33 -24.51 8.03 -14.53
N THR A 34 -23.95 8.89 -13.68
CA THR A 34 -22.72 9.63 -13.97
C THR A 34 -21.43 8.83 -13.75
N GLY A 35 -21.52 7.61 -13.20
CA GLY A 35 -20.34 6.79 -12.87
C GLY A 35 -19.52 7.31 -11.68
N GLU A 36 -20.05 8.27 -10.92
CA GLU A 36 -19.36 8.80 -9.76
C GLU A 36 -19.43 7.86 -8.56
N THR A 37 -18.29 7.68 -7.91
CA THR A 37 -18.13 6.80 -6.75
C THR A 37 -18.16 7.56 -5.42
N LYS A 38 -17.94 8.87 -5.45
CA LYS A 38 -17.89 9.73 -4.25
C LYS A 38 -19.15 10.55 -4.12
N VAL A 39 -19.81 10.45 -2.98
CA VAL A 39 -20.98 11.27 -2.63
C VAL A 39 -20.50 12.70 -2.35
N THR A 40 -20.57 13.57 -3.35
CA THR A 40 -20.30 15.00 -3.24
C THR A 40 -21.51 15.80 -3.71
N ILE A 41 -21.62 17.06 -3.31
CA ILE A 41 -22.76 17.91 -3.71
C ILE A 41 -22.79 18.09 -5.23
N ALA A 42 -21.64 18.21 -5.88
CA ALA A 42 -21.53 18.25 -7.33
C ALA A 42 -21.93 16.92 -8.00
N ALA A 43 -21.60 15.79 -7.37
CA ALA A 43 -22.01 14.46 -7.85
C ALA A 43 -23.53 14.30 -7.84
N VAL A 44 -24.14 14.61 -6.70
CA VAL A 44 -25.58 14.51 -6.49
C VAL A 44 -26.32 15.48 -7.41
N ALA A 45 -25.80 16.69 -7.60
CA ALA A 45 -26.36 17.67 -8.53
C ALA A 45 -26.37 17.16 -9.97
N ARG A 46 -25.25 16.59 -10.45
CA ARG A 46 -25.16 16.00 -11.80
C ARG A 46 -26.06 14.79 -11.97
N GLU A 47 -26.11 13.91 -10.96
CA GLU A 47 -26.96 12.73 -10.98
C GLU A 47 -28.45 13.08 -10.98
N ALA A 48 -28.87 14.11 -10.24
CA ALA A 48 -30.25 14.58 -10.21
C ALA A 48 -30.59 15.60 -11.31
N GLY A 49 -29.61 16.03 -12.12
CA GLY A 49 -29.81 17.03 -13.17
C GLY A 49 -30.15 18.43 -12.66
N VAL A 50 -29.68 18.80 -11.47
CA VAL A 50 -29.91 20.13 -10.86
C VAL A 50 -28.61 20.91 -10.71
N SER A 51 -28.72 22.23 -10.50
CA SER A 51 -27.55 23.04 -10.17
C SER A 51 -27.13 22.83 -8.71
N THR A 52 -25.83 22.92 -8.44
CA THR A 52 -25.29 22.85 -7.07
C THR A 52 -25.85 23.95 -6.17
N ALA A 53 -26.03 25.15 -6.71
CA ALA A 53 -26.63 26.29 -6.00
C ALA A 53 -28.04 25.98 -5.49
N LEU A 54 -28.83 25.21 -6.25
CA LEU A 54 -30.19 24.82 -5.82
C LEU A 54 -30.17 23.95 -4.56
N ILE A 55 -29.20 23.04 -4.45
CA ILE A 55 -29.06 22.18 -3.27
C ILE A 55 -28.65 23.01 -2.06
N HIS A 56 -27.67 23.90 -2.22
CA HIS A 56 -27.20 24.76 -1.12
C HIS A 56 -28.27 25.73 -0.61
N ASN A 57 -29.03 26.35 -1.52
CA ASN A 57 -29.99 27.40 -1.16
C ASN A 57 -31.36 26.86 -0.76
N HIS A 58 -31.84 25.82 -1.44
CA HIS A 58 -33.23 25.36 -1.29
C HIS A 58 -33.34 24.04 -0.51
N TYR A 59 -32.24 23.29 -0.36
CA TYR A 59 -32.22 22.01 0.36
C TYR A 59 -31.03 21.91 1.33
N PRO A 60 -30.90 22.83 2.31
CA PRO A 60 -29.76 22.84 3.23
C PRO A 60 -29.64 21.54 4.05
N ALA A 61 -30.77 20.93 4.44
CA ALA A 61 -30.77 19.66 5.16
C ALA A 61 -30.11 18.52 4.36
N ILE A 62 -30.36 18.46 3.04
CA ILE A 62 -29.76 17.46 2.16
C ILE A 62 -28.27 17.76 1.93
N ALA A 63 -27.90 19.04 1.85
CA ALA A 63 -26.51 19.45 1.73
C ALA A 63 -25.67 19.02 2.95
N GLU A 64 -26.22 19.15 4.16
CA GLU A 64 -25.57 18.70 5.39
C GLU A 64 -25.46 17.17 5.46
N GLU A 65 -26.50 16.45 5.04
CA GLU A 65 -26.46 14.99 4.93
C GLU A 65 -25.32 14.52 4.01
N ILE A 66 -25.18 15.13 2.84
CA ILE A 66 -24.09 14.86 1.90
C ILE A 66 -22.72 15.14 2.55
N ARG A 67 -22.57 16.26 3.26
CA ARG A 67 -21.31 16.62 3.95
C ARG A 67 -20.95 15.62 5.04
N LEU A 68 -21.92 15.14 5.81
CA LEU A 68 -21.70 14.11 6.83
C LEU A 68 -21.23 12.79 6.21
N ILE A 69 -21.87 12.35 5.14
CA ILE A 69 -21.48 11.15 4.39
C ILE A 69 -20.07 11.31 3.81
N GLN A 70 -19.78 12.45 3.19
CA GLN A 70 -18.46 12.77 2.63
C GLN A 70 -17.38 12.78 3.72
N GLY A 71 -17.66 13.37 4.89
CA GLY A 71 -16.73 13.45 6.02
C GLY A 71 -16.47 12.10 6.70
N ARG A 72 -17.46 11.20 6.75
CA ARG A 72 -17.29 9.83 7.25
C ARG A 72 -16.47 8.98 6.28
N SER A 73 -16.79 9.04 4.98
CA SER A 73 -16.05 8.30 3.94
C SER A 73 -14.58 8.74 3.84
N SER A 74 -14.30 10.04 4.00
CA SER A 74 -12.93 10.56 4.03
C SER A 74 -12.11 10.04 5.21
N ARG A 75 -12.72 9.96 6.41
CA ARG A 75 -12.06 9.40 7.60
C ARG A 75 -11.78 7.90 7.44
N ALA A 76 -12.78 7.12 7.06
CA ALA A 76 -12.62 5.69 6.82
C ALA A 76 -11.53 5.39 5.77
N MET A 77 -11.51 6.13 4.66
CA MET A 77 -10.47 5.98 3.63
C MET A 77 -9.07 6.35 4.15
N ARG A 78 -8.95 7.32 5.04
CA ARG A 78 -7.67 7.68 5.66
C ARG A 78 -7.18 6.58 6.57
N ASP A 79 -8.06 6.03 7.40
CA ASP A 79 -7.71 5.00 8.37
C ASP A 79 -7.25 3.71 7.67
N VAL A 80 -7.96 3.30 6.61
CA VAL A 80 -7.55 2.16 5.76
C VAL A 80 -6.16 2.39 5.16
N LYS A 81 -5.93 3.55 4.52
CA LYS A 81 -4.61 3.87 3.95
C LYS A 81 -3.50 3.88 4.99
N HIS A 82 -3.79 4.35 6.20
CA HIS A 82 -2.82 4.38 7.29
C HIS A 82 -2.49 2.97 7.78
N GLN A 83 -3.49 2.08 7.88
CA GLN A 83 -3.28 0.67 8.19
C GLN A 83 -2.46 -0.04 7.11
N ASP A 84 -2.77 0.19 5.83
CA ASP A 84 -2.01 -0.37 4.71
C ASP A 84 -0.55 0.09 4.73
N LEU A 85 -0.32 1.38 5.01
CA LEU A 85 1.03 1.93 5.13
C LEU A 85 1.82 1.31 6.30
N ILE A 86 1.17 1.07 7.44
CA ILE A 86 1.79 0.39 8.58
C ILE A 86 2.17 -1.05 8.20
N ALA A 87 1.24 -1.79 7.61
CA ALA A 87 1.46 -3.17 7.19
C ALA A 87 2.63 -3.28 6.21
N GLU A 88 2.71 -2.39 5.22
CA GLU A 88 3.78 -2.40 4.23
C GLU A 88 5.14 -2.03 4.84
N ARG A 89 5.15 -1.09 5.80
CA ARG A 89 6.35 -0.75 6.57
C ARG A 89 6.84 -1.91 7.42
N GLN A 90 5.94 -2.68 8.03
CA GLN A 90 6.30 -3.86 8.81
C GLN A 90 6.91 -4.96 7.92
N LYS A 91 6.30 -5.24 6.75
CA LYS A 91 6.87 -6.17 5.76
C LYS A 91 8.26 -5.74 5.30
N SER A 92 8.41 -4.46 4.96
CA SER A 92 9.70 -3.89 4.54
C SER A 92 10.79 -4.04 5.60
N LYS A 93 10.45 -3.92 6.89
CA LYS A 93 11.40 -4.18 7.98
C LYS A 93 11.81 -5.65 8.04
N GLY A 94 10.85 -6.58 7.89
CA GLY A 94 11.12 -8.01 7.82
C GLY A 94 12.08 -8.36 6.68
N TYR A 95 11.80 -7.88 5.47
CA TYR A 95 12.66 -8.12 4.30
C TYR A 95 14.06 -7.53 4.45
N ARG A 96 14.20 -6.35 5.07
CA ARG A 96 15.53 -5.78 5.36
C ARG A 96 16.34 -6.66 6.30
N HIS A 97 15.71 -7.17 7.35
CA HIS A 97 16.39 -8.08 8.28
C HIS A 97 16.80 -9.39 7.61
N GLU A 98 15.93 -9.95 6.75
CA GLU A 98 16.23 -11.15 5.98
C GLU A 98 17.41 -10.93 5.01
N ILE A 99 17.45 -9.79 4.33
CA ILE A 99 18.58 -9.41 3.46
C ILE A 99 19.88 -9.33 4.26
N GLU A 100 19.87 -8.67 5.42
CA GLU A 100 21.05 -8.57 6.29
C GLU A 100 21.53 -9.94 6.76
N GLU A 101 20.62 -10.82 7.17
CA GLU A 101 20.96 -12.19 7.56
C GLU A 101 21.56 -13.00 6.40
N LEU A 102 20.96 -12.91 5.21
CA LEU A 102 21.42 -13.63 4.03
C LEU A 102 22.79 -13.12 3.56
N GLN A 103 23.01 -11.80 3.61
CA GLN A 103 24.31 -11.20 3.32
C GLN A 103 25.37 -11.65 4.32
N ALA A 104 25.05 -11.72 5.62
CA ALA A 104 25.96 -12.23 6.63
C ALA A 104 26.28 -13.73 6.42
N LYS A 105 25.29 -14.55 6.03
CA LYS A 105 25.49 -15.96 5.68
C LYS A 105 26.38 -16.10 4.44
N LEU A 106 26.15 -15.30 3.39
CA LEU A 106 26.97 -15.29 2.18
C LEU A 106 28.41 -14.88 2.46
N ALA A 107 28.64 -13.84 3.26
CA ALA A 107 29.99 -13.40 3.63
C ALA A 107 30.75 -14.50 4.39
N ARG A 108 30.09 -15.21 5.31
CA ARG A 108 30.69 -16.35 6.01
C ARG A 108 31.04 -17.49 5.05
N LEU A 109 30.12 -17.85 4.15
CA LEU A 109 30.36 -18.91 3.17
C LEU A 109 31.49 -18.53 2.20
N ALA A 110 31.56 -17.29 1.75
CA ALA A 110 32.66 -16.80 0.91
C ALA A 110 34.00 -16.91 1.63
N SER A 111 34.10 -16.49 2.90
CA SER A 111 35.32 -16.63 3.69
C SER A 111 35.76 -18.08 3.86
N ILE A 112 34.82 -19.00 4.13
CA ILE A 112 35.12 -20.43 4.26
C ILE A 112 35.58 -21.00 2.93
N ASN A 113 34.90 -20.63 1.84
CA ASN A 113 35.26 -21.09 0.50
C ASN A 113 36.66 -20.64 0.08
N GLU A 114 37.05 -19.40 0.39
CA GLU A 114 38.42 -18.92 0.14
C GLU A 114 39.47 -19.76 0.88
N VAL A 115 39.25 -20.06 2.16
CA VAL A 115 40.16 -20.93 2.94
C VAL A 115 40.22 -22.33 2.33
N LEU A 116 39.06 -22.91 1.98
CA LEU A 116 38.99 -24.24 1.37
C LEU A 116 39.62 -24.30 -0.03
N LEU A 117 39.54 -23.22 -0.80
CA LEU A 117 40.20 -23.10 -2.10
C LEU A 117 41.71 -23.09 -1.92
N TYR A 118 42.21 -22.29 -0.97
CA TYR A 118 43.64 -22.27 -0.63
C TYR A 118 44.13 -23.65 -0.17
N GLU A 119 43.41 -24.30 0.75
CA GLU A 119 43.73 -25.66 1.20
C GLU A 119 43.71 -26.66 0.03
N ASN A 120 42.71 -26.61 -0.85
CA ASN A 120 42.67 -27.46 -2.03
C ASN A 120 43.84 -27.25 -2.97
N GLU A 121 44.24 -26.00 -3.21
CA GLU A 121 45.40 -25.68 -4.05
C GLU A 121 46.68 -26.22 -3.44
N THR A 122 46.89 -26.04 -2.13
CA THR A 122 48.07 -26.58 -1.44
C THR A 122 48.11 -28.11 -1.48
N LEU A 123 46.97 -28.78 -1.27
CA LEU A 123 46.86 -30.23 -1.35
C LEU A 123 47.08 -30.75 -2.77
N LYS A 124 46.51 -30.08 -3.78
CA LYS A 124 46.75 -30.42 -5.20
C LYS A 124 48.21 -30.23 -5.58
N ALA A 125 48.89 -29.19 -5.10
CA ALA A 125 50.31 -29.00 -5.29
C ALA A 125 51.12 -30.15 -4.67
N LYS A 126 50.84 -30.51 -3.41
CA LYS A 126 51.47 -31.66 -2.72
C LYS A 126 51.25 -32.99 -3.45
N VAL A 127 50.06 -33.24 -4.00
CA VAL A 127 49.74 -34.48 -4.74
C VAL A 127 50.40 -34.50 -6.12
N LYS A 128 50.48 -33.35 -6.80
CA LYS A 128 51.16 -33.21 -8.10
C LYS A 128 52.68 -33.37 -7.94
N GLU A 129 53.24 -32.89 -6.83
CA GLU A 129 54.62 -33.07 -6.42
C GLU A 129 54.82 -34.34 -5.60
N ARG A 130 54.54 -35.50 -6.21
CA ARG A 130 54.71 -36.85 -5.63
C ARG A 130 56.15 -37.21 -5.15
N ASN A 131 57.04 -36.22 -5.04
CA ASN A 131 58.43 -36.26 -4.60
C ASN A 131 58.77 -35.36 -3.39
N VAL A 132 57.82 -34.63 -2.79
CA VAL A 132 58.12 -33.75 -1.64
C VAL A 132 57.66 -34.36 -0.32
N VAL A 133 58.62 -34.63 0.56
CA VAL A 133 58.43 -35.14 1.93
C VAL A 133 58.35 -33.96 2.90
N GLU A 134 57.36 -33.98 3.78
CA GLU A 134 57.19 -32.98 4.85
C GLU A 134 58.33 -33.08 5.86
N LEU A 135 59.17 -32.03 5.94
CA LEU A 135 60.22 -31.92 6.95
C LEU A 135 59.61 -31.43 8.25
N VAL A 136 59.35 -32.36 9.16
CA VAL A 136 58.98 -32.06 10.56
C VAL A 136 60.13 -31.28 11.18
N SER A 137 59.91 -29.99 11.46
CA SER A 137 60.89 -29.15 12.15
C SER A 137 61.08 -29.68 13.57
N SER A 138 62.27 -30.22 13.85
CA SER A 138 62.73 -30.64 15.17
C SER A 138 62.80 -29.44 16.12
N THR A 139 61.67 -29.08 16.72
CA THR A 139 61.64 -28.17 17.87
C THR A 139 61.98 -28.98 19.12
N ARG A 140 63.27 -28.88 19.46
CA ARG A 140 63.92 -28.98 20.78
C ARG A 140 63.12 -29.69 21.88
N MET A 141 63.66 -30.85 22.26
CA MET A 141 63.42 -31.51 23.54
C MET A 141 63.67 -30.54 24.70
N ASP A 142 62.62 -29.93 25.24
CA ASP A 142 62.68 -29.38 26.60
C ASP A 142 62.59 -30.56 27.59
N LYS A 143 63.67 -30.73 28.36
CA LYS A 143 63.82 -31.77 29.39
C LYS A 143 62.88 -31.53 30.59
N PRO A 144 62.57 -32.60 31.35
CA PRO A 144 61.47 -32.63 32.31
C PRO A 144 61.83 -32.01 33.67
N GLY A 145 60.78 -31.80 34.47
CA GLY A 145 60.75 -31.02 35.70
C GLY A 145 61.76 -31.39 36.80
N ILE A 146 62.03 -30.41 37.67
CA ILE A 146 61.57 -30.27 39.06
C ILE A 146 61.68 -28.78 39.43
#